data_AF-A0A2G6JQ80-F1
#
_entry.id   AF-A0A2G6JQ80-F1
#
_cell.length_a   1.000
_cell.length_b   1.000
_cell.length_c   1.000
_cell.angle_alpha   90.00
_cell.angle_beta   90.00
_cell.angle_gamma   90.00
#
_symmetry.space_group_name_H-M   'P 1'
#
loop_
_entity.id
_entity.type
_entity.pdbx_description
1 polymer ?
#
loop_
_entity_poly.entity_id
_entity_poly.type
_entity_poly.pdbx_seq_one_letter_code
_entity_poly.pdbx_strand_id
1 'polypeptide(L)'
;MKLEEAYESVLLGESLTALHERHQHESLGIEDPKEARKKVRALSAPEQQELHDEATRFLGSLCRLLGDKHAGEDRIAAVLRTWAERSKDYEAFDALLCMFEFPGRRQVLAEGKRLFPRTLTEHWSS
;
A
#
# COMPACT_ATOMS: atom_id res chain seq x y z
N MET A 1 -12.22 1.94 -8.57
CA MET A 1 -10.97 2.18 -9.31
C MET A 1 -10.48 0.91 -9.95
N LYS A 2 -9.93 0.95 -11.17
CA LYS A 2 -9.25 -0.21 -11.80
C LYS A 2 -7.77 -0.23 -11.44
N LEU A 3 -7.15 -1.43 -11.44
CA LEU A 3 -5.74 -1.59 -11.06
C LEU A 3 -4.80 -0.82 -12.02
N GLU A 4 -5.09 -0.85 -13.31
CA GLU A 4 -4.31 -0.17 -14.35
C GLU A 4 -4.34 1.35 -14.16
N GLU A 5 -5.49 1.90 -13.80
CA GLU A 5 -5.63 3.34 -13.55
C GLU A 5 -4.82 3.77 -12.31
N ALA A 6 -4.87 2.98 -11.24
CA ALA A 6 -4.09 3.24 -10.04
C ALA A 6 -2.58 3.16 -10.32
N TYR A 7 -2.15 2.17 -11.12
CA TYR A 7 -0.77 2.01 -11.57
C TYR A 7 -0.27 3.24 -12.33
N GLU A 8 -0.99 3.68 -13.37
CA GLU A 8 -0.63 4.90 -14.12
C GLU A 8 -0.57 6.13 -13.21
N SER A 9 -1.50 6.23 -12.25
CA SER A 9 -1.52 7.35 -11.31
C SER A 9 -0.26 7.41 -10.44
N VAL A 10 0.25 6.25 -9.97
CA VAL A 10 1.55 6.20 -9.25
C VAL A 10 2.70 6.65 -10.15
N LEU A 11 2.70 6.23 -11.41
CA LEU A 11 3.72 6.64 -12.39
C LEU A 11 3.67 8.15 -12.68
N LEU A 12 2.50 8.76 -12.59
CA LEU A 12 2.29 10.21 -12.67
C LEU A 12 2.59 10.97 -11.37
N GLY A 13 2.86 10.27 -10.28
CA GLY A 13 3.31 10.86 -9.01
C GLY A 13 2.28 10.83 -7.88
N GLU A 14 1.12 10.18 -8.08
CA GLU A 14 0.17 9.97 -6.99
C GLU A 14 0.75 9.01 -5.94
N SER A 15 0.55 9.34 -4.66
CA SER A 15 1.00 8.48 -3.56
C SER A 15 0.03 7.33 -3.31
N LEU A 16 0.53 6.19 -2.81
CA LEU A 16 -0.32 5.07 -2.39
C LEU A 16 -1.30 5.46 -1.28
N THR A 17 -0.96 6.44 -0.44
CA THR A 17 -1.89 7.02 0.54
C THR A 17 -3.09 7.69 -0.14
N ALA A 18 -2.83 8.52 -1.15
CA ALA A 18 -3.90 9.23 -1.85
C ALA A 18 -4.80 8.23 -2.59
N LEU A 19 -4.20 7.21 -3.22
CA LEU A 19 -4.93 6.11 -3.84
C LEU A 19 -5.75 5.30 -2.85
N HIS A 20 -5.25 5.08 -1.63
CA HIS A 20 -6.00 4.42 -0.58
C HIS A 20 -7.27 5.22 -0.24
N GLU A 21 -7.14 6.52 0.06
CA GLU A 21 -8.27 7.39 0.37
C GLU A 21 -9.26 7.46 -0.79
N ARG A 22 -8.75 7.57 -2.02
CA ARG A 22 -9.57 7.59 -3.24
C ARG A 22 -10.34 6.29 -3.42
N HIS A 23 -9.71 5.13 -3.24
CA HIS A 23 -10.38 3.84 -3.31
C HIS A 23 -11.51 3.75 -2.28
N GLN A 24 -11.28 4.19 -1.04
CA GLN A 24 -12.33 4.19 -0.01
C GLN A 24 -13.51 5.09 -0.40
N HIS A 25 -13.25 6.26 -0.97
CA HIS A 25 -14.30 7.18 -1.41
C HIS A 25 -15.12 6.60 -2.56
N GLU A 26 -14.44 6.00 -3.54
CA GLU A 26 -15.09 5.37 -4.70
C GLU A 26 -15.92 4.13 -4.29
N SER A 27 -15.45 3.31 -3.34
CA SER A 27 -16.24 2.17 -2.81
C SER A 27 -17.53 2.64 -2.11
N LEU A 28 -17.57 3.87 -1.60
CA LEU A 28 -18.80 4.47 -1.06
C LEU A 28 -19.72 5.08 -2.13
N GLY A 29 -19.28 5.15 -3.40
CA GLY A 29 -20.03 5.79 -4.49
C GLY A 29 -20.17 7.30 -4.33
N ILE A 30 -19.26 7.95 -3.61
CA ILE A 30 -19.32 9.40 -3.33
C ILE A 30 -18.16 10.11 -4.03
N GLU A 31 -18.50 10.98 -4.98
CA GLU A 31 -17.50 11.76 -5.75
C GLU A 31 -16.91 12.92 -4.96
N ASP A 32 -17.69 13.58 -4.10
CA ASP A 32 -17.22 14.70 -3.29
C ASP A 32 -16.32 14.22 -2.12
N PRO A 33 -15.04 14.61 -2.06
CA PRO A 33 -14.13 14.12 -1.03
C PRO A 33 -14.51 14.51 0.40
N LYS A 34 -15.21 15.64 0.60
CA LYS A 34 -15.66 16.08 1.93
C LYS A 34 -16.84 15.22 2.39
N GLU A 35 -17.79 14.96 1.51
CA GLU A 35 -18.92 14.07 1.82
C GLU A 35 -18.46 12.63 2.03
N ALA A 36 -17.50 12.15 1.24
CA ALA A 36 -16.92 10.81 1.42
C ALA A 36 -16.26 10.68 2.80
N ARG A 37 -15.42 11.65 3.20
CA ARG A 37 -14.81 11.69 4.54
C ARG A 37 -15.83 11.74 5.67
N LYS A 38 -16.91 12.52 5.49
CA LYS A 38 -18.01 12.59 6.45
C LYS A 38 -18.73 11.25 6.55
N LYS A 39 -18.97 10.57 5.43
CA LYS A 39 -19.59 9.26 5.39
C LYS A 39 -18.72 8.21 6.07
N VAL A 40 -17.42 8.15 5.78
CA VAL A 40 -16.47 7.24 6.45
C VAL A 40 -16.54 7.41 7.97
N ARG A 41 -16.52 8.64 8.48
CA ARG A 41 -16.61 8.93 9.93
C ARG A 41 -17.96 8.56 10.55
N ALA A 42 -19.02 8.49 9.74
CA ALA A 42 -20.36 8.13 10.19
C ALA A 42 -20.61 6.62 10.17
N LEU A 43 -19.73 5.83 9.55
CA LEU A 43 -19.78 4.37 9.59
C LEU A 43 -19.46 3.85 11.00
N SER A 44 -19.98 2.67 11.33
CA SER A 44 -19.57 1.94 12.52
C SER A 44 -18.09 1.53 12.44
N ALA A 45 -17.45 1.25 13.58
CA ALA A 45 -16.05 0.82 13.60
C ALA A 45 -15.79 -0.44 12.73
N PRO A 46 -16.65 -1.49 12.74
CA PRO A 46 -16.48 -2.63 11.84
C PRO A 46 -16.56 -2.27 10.36
N GLU A 47 -17.50 -1.41 9.95
CA GLU A 47 -17.62 -0.97 8.55
C GLU A 47 -16.43 -0.12 8.10
N GLN A 48 -15.90 0.74 8.99
CA GLN A 48 -14.67 1.49 8.71
C GLN A 48 -13.47 0.54 8.51
N GLN A 49 -13.37 -0.50 9.34
CA GLN A 49 -12.31 -1.49 9.23
C GLN A 49 -12.44 -2.29 7.92
N GLU A 50 -13.64 -2.74 7.57
CA GLU A 50 -13.88 -3.48 6.32
C GLU A 50 -13.50 -2.66 5.09
N LEU A 51 -13.90 -1.39 5.05
CA LEU A 51 -13.56 -0.46 3.97
C LEU A 51 -12.04 -0.21 3.88
N HIS A 52 -11.37 -0.12 5.03
CA HIS A 52 -9.91 -0.01 5.10
C HIS A 52 -9.20 -1.29 4.61
N ASP A 53 -9.68 -2.45 5.02
CA ASP A 53 -9.11 -3.75 4.64
C ASP A 53 -9.32 -4.03 3.14
N GLU A 54 -10.46 -3.63 2.59
CA GLU A 54 -10.71 -3.66 1.14
C GLU A 54 -9.71 -2.79 0.38
N ALA A 55 -9.56 -1.52 0.75
CA ALA A 55 -8.64 -0.60 0.09
C ALA A 55 -7.17 -1.05 0.24
N THR A 56 -6.80 -1.61 1.39
CA THR A 56 -5.46 -2.15 1.63
C THR A 56 -5.19 -3.38 0.76
N ARG A 57 -6.15 -4.31 0.63
CA ARG A 57 -6.01 -5.48 -0.27
C ARG A 57 -5.86 -5.08 -1.74
N PHE A 58 -6.61 -4.07 -2.18
CA PHE A 58 -6.45 -3.51 -3.52
C PHE A 58 -5.03 -2.97 -3.72
N LEU A 59 -4.54 -2.16 -2.77
CA LEU A 59 -3.19 -1.60 -2.86
C LEU A 59 -2.08 -2.65 -2.73
N GLY A 60 -2.30 -3.75 -2.01
CA GLY A 60 -1.34 -4.85 -1.96
C GLY A 60 -1.09 -5.45 -3.34
N SER A 61 -2.16 -5.59 -4.14
CA SER A 61 -2.05 -6.03 -5.55
C SER A 61 -1.30 -5.01 -6.40
N LEU A 62 -1.52 -3.72 -6.17
CA LEU A 62 -0.78 -2.65 -6.84
C LEU A 62 0.70 -2.64 -6.44
N CYS A 63 1.03 -2.86 -5.16
CA CYS A 63 2.40 -2.90 -4.67
C CYS A 63 3.20 -4.04 -5.32
N ARG A 64 2.61 -5.23 -5.43
CA ARG A 64 3.20 -6.35 -6.17
C ARG A 64 3.45 -5.99 -7.63
N LEU A 65 2.44 -5.45 -8.31
CA LEU A 65 2.57 -5.05 -9.72
C LEU A 65 3.69 -4.02 -9.91
N LEU A 66 3.79 -3.02 -9.04
CA LEU A 66 4.87 -2.03 -9.07
C LEU A 66 6.24 -2.67 -8.85
N GLY A 67 6.35 -3.57 -7.87
CA GLY A 67 7.59 -4.30 -7.60
C GLY A 67 8.03 -5.17 -8.79
N ASP A 68 7.11 -5.90 -9.40
CA ASP A 68 7.39 -6.77 -10.54
C ASP A 68 7.80 -5.98 -11.80
N LYS A 69 7.21 -4.81 -12.03
CA LYS A 69 7.42 -4.01 -13.25
C LYS A 69 8.61 -3.05 -13.17
N HIS A 70 8.95 -2.59 -11.96
CA HIS A 70 9.91 -1.51 -11.74
C HIS A 70 10.98 -1.89 -10.72
N ALA A 71 11.31 -3.18 -10.61
CA ALA A 71 12.36 -3.67 -9.72
C ALA A 71 13.67 -2.85 -9.87
N GLY A 72 14.23 -2.43 -8.74
CA GLY A 72 15.44 -1.61 -8.70
C GLY A 72 15.26 -0.11 -9.01
N GLU A 73 14.06 0.37 -9.34
CA GLU A 73 13.83 1.80 -9.53
C GLU A 73 13.67 2.55 -8.19
N ASP A 74 14.61 3.45 -7.88
CA ASP A 74 14.63 4.21 -6.62
C ASP A 74 13.33 4.95 -6.30
N ARG A 75 12.68 5.50 -7.33
CA ARG A 75 11.40 6.21 -7.16
C ARG A 75 10.31 5.27 -6.67
N ILE A 76 10.21 4.07 -7.23
CA ILE A 76 9.19 3.10 -6.84
C ILE A 76 9.54 2.50 -5.46
N ALA A 77 10.82 2.25 -5.18
CA ALA A 77 11.27 1.88 -3.85
C ALA A 77 10.83 2.89 -2.79
N ALA A 78 10.96 4.20 -3.06
CA ALA A 78 10.56 5.26 -2.14
C ALA A 78 9.02 5.29 -1.92
N VAL A 79 8.24 5.09 -2.98
CA VAL A 79 6.77 5.01 -2.90
C VAL A 79 6.33 3.81 -2.05
N LEU A 80 6.86 2.62 -2.34
CA LEU A 80 6.55 1.39 -1.59
C LEU A 80 6.99 1.49 -0.13
N ARG A 81 8.17 2.04 0.14
CA ARG A 81 8.67 2.28 1.51
C ARG A 81 7.75 3.18 2.31
N THR A 82 7.37 4.32 1.74
CA THR A 82 6.47 5.27 2.41
C THR A 82 5.14 4.61 2.76
N TRP A 83 4.62 3.76 1.87
CA TRP A 83 3.40 3.01 2.13
C TRP A 83 3.60 1.95 3.20
N ALA A 84 4.61 1.09 3.08
CA ALA A 84 4.91 0.02 4.02
C ALA A 84 5.04 0.53 5.46
N GLU A 85 5.78 1.63 5.67
CA GLU A 85 5.97 2.24 7.00
C GLU A 85 4.65 2.75 7.61
N ARG A 86 3.67 3.13 6.78
CA ARG A 86 2.37 3.66 7.22
C ARG A 86 1.31 2.58 7.40
N SER A 87 1.14 1.69 6.43
CA SER A 87 0.02 0.76 6.35
C SER A 87 0.27 -0.54 7.09
N LYS A 88 1.53 -0.92 7.31
CA LYS A 88 1.91 -2.27 7.77
C LYS A 88 1.33 -3.37 6.87
N ASP A 89 1.16 -3.07 5.59
CA ASP A 89 0.70 -3.99 4.56
C ASP A 89 1.84 -4.96 4.19
N TYR A 90 1.60 -6.26 4.37
CA TYR A 90 2.57 -7.30 4.06
C TYR A 90 3.03 -7.22 2.59
N GLU A 91 2.11 -6.99 1.65
CA GLU A 91 2.43 -7.01 0.23
C GLU A 91 3.35 -5.85 -0.17
N ALA A 92 3.20 -4.71 0.51
CA ALA A 92 4.09 -3.57 0.35
C ALA A 92 5.51 -3.88 0.85
N PHE A 93 5.61 -4.51 2.04
CA PHE A 93 6.89 -4.96 2.57
C PHE A 93 7.55 -6.01 1.67
N ASP A 94 6.77 -6.99 1.20
CA ASP A 94 7.26 -8.09 0.39
C ASP A 94 7.80 -7.59 -0.96
N ALA A 95 7.02 -6.78 -1.68
CA ALA A 95 7.45 -6.18 -2.93
C ALA A 95 8.71 -5.32 -2.74
N LEU A 96 8.75 -4.50 -1.70
CA LEU A 96 9.89 -3.63 -1.42
C LEU A 96 11.17 -4.42 -1.08
N LEU A 97 11.08 -5.38 -0.17
CA LEU A 97 12.25 -6.10 0.36
C LEU A 97 12.78 -7.16 -0.60
N CYS A 98 11.94 -7.71 -1.47
CA CYS A 98 12.36 -8.71 -2.47
C CYS A 98 12.90 -8.08 -3.75
N MET A 99 12.37 -6.94 -4.18
CA MET A 99 12.66 -6.38 -5.51
C MET A 99 13.58 -5.15 -5.50
N PHE A 100 13.92 -4.60 -4.34
CA PHE A 100 14.68 -3.35 -4.25
C PHE A 100 15.82 -3.39 -3.24
N GLU A 101 16.91 -2.73 -3.60
CA GLU A 101 17.98 -2.32 -2.70
C GLU A 101 17.89 -0.81 -2.46
N PHE A 102 17.95 -0.38 -1.20
CA PHE A 102 17.77 1.03 -0.85
C PHE A 102 18.41 1.40 0.49
N PRO A 103 18.75 2.69 0.72
CA PRO A 103 19.28 3.15 2.00
C PRO A 103 18.28 2.89 3.14
N GLY A 104 18.72 2.16 4.17
CA GLY A 104 17.90 1.82 5.32
C GLY A 104 17.12 0.51 5.20
N ARG A 105 17.39 -0.31 4.18
CA ARG A 105 16.74 -1.62 3.97
C ARG A 105 16.78 -2.51 5.21
N ARG A 106 17.89 -2.56 5.94
CA ARG A 106 18.04 -3.38 7.16
C ARG A 106 17.05 -3.00 8.27
N GLN A 107 16.76 -1.71 8.44
CA GLN A 107 15.78 -1.23 9.41
C GLN A 107 14.37 -1.65 9.01
N VAL A 108 14.02 -1.50 7.73
CA VAL A 108 12.73 -1.91 7.19
C VAL A 108 12.55 -3.43 7.29
N LEU A 109 13.59 -4.21 6.98
CA LEU A 109 13.61 -5.66 7.14
C LEU A 109 13.35 -6.09 8.59
N ALA A 110 14.03 -5.45 9.55
CA ALA A 110 13.85 -5.75 10.97
C ALA A 110 12.42 -5.44 11.44
N GLU A 111 11.85 -4.31 11.01
CA GLU A 111 10.47 -3.94 11.31
C GLU A 111 9.48 -4.93 10.68
N GLY A 112 9.67 -5.30 9.41
CA GLY A 112 8.83 -6.31 8.75
C GLY A 112 8.86 -7.65 9.49
N LYS A 113 10.04 -8.15 9.86
CA LYS A 113 10.20 -9.40 10.63
C LYS A 113 9.59 -9.34 12.03
N ARG A 114 9.37 -8.14 12.58
CA ARG A 114 8.66 -7.92 13.84
C ARG A 114 7.14 -7.92 13.67
N LEU A 115 6.66 -7.42 12.53
CA LEU A 115 5.23 -7.27 12.24
C LEU A 115 4.58 -8.56 11.76
N PHE A 116 5.28 -9.38 10.96
CA PHE A 116 4.69 -10.53 10.29
C PHE A 116 5.23 -11.86 10.81
N PRO A 117 4.44 -12.94 10.73
CA PRO A 117 4.89 -14.29 11.09
C PRO A 117 6.16 -14.68 10.35
N ARG A 118 7.05 -15.41 11.04
CA ARG A 118 8.31 -15.90 10.47
C ARG A 118 8.11 -16.65 9.16
N THR A 119 7.08 -17.49 9.07
CA THR A 119 6.75 -18.28 7.86
C THR A 119 6.52 -17.42 6.61
N LEU A 120 6.16 -16.14 6.77
CA LEU A 120 5.97 -15.19 5.67
C LEU A 120 7.20 -14.31 5.40
N THR A 121 8.25 -14.38 6.22
CA THR A 121 9.38 -13.43 6.13
C THR A 121 10.74 -14.11 5.98
N GLU A 122 10.75 -15.45 5.90
CA GLU A 122 11.98 -16.25 5.78
C GLU A 122 12.73 -15.98 4.48
N HIS A 123 12.01 -15.68 3.40
CA HIS A 123 12.61 -15.38 2.10
C HIS A 123 13.14 -13.94 1.99
N TRP A 124 12.83 -13.05 2.94
CA TRP A 124 13.41 -11.72 2.97
C TRP A 124 14.88 -11.82 3.42
N SER A 125 15.77 -11.82 2.43
CA SER A 125 17.22 -11.90 2.61
C SER A 125 17.75 -10.71 3.43
N SER A 126 18.70 -11.03 4.30
CA SER A 126 19.43 -10.14 5.22
C SER A 126 20.34 -9.17 4.51
#